data_AF-A0A9D6MHT7-F1
#
_entry.id   AF-A0A9D6MHT7-F1
#
_cell.length_a   1.000
_cell.length_b   1.000
_cell.length_c   1.000
_cell.angle_alpha   90.00
_cell.angle_beta   90.00
_cell.angle_gamma   90.00
#
_symmetry.space_group_name_H-M   'P 1'
#
loop_
_entity.id
_entity.type
_entity.pdbx_description
1 polymer ?
#
loop_
_entity_poly.entity_id
_entity_poly.type
_entity_poly.pdbx_seq_one_letter_code
_entity_poly.pdbx_strand_id
1 'polypeptide(L)'
;MCDVAVQFTGPASVVALFRDVLDAFAHAGEPRWVALEEILRHVLGYWEGTPRHRDPIFARDGWRCTVPGCSARRSLHDHHLCWRSHGGGNERDNRTAICAAHHLHGVHGGAIRAWGGASEAVHWELGVRRGVPPLLSYIGDRLLNCAPG
;
A
#
# COMPACT_ATOMS: atom_id res chain seq x y z
N MET A 1 -5.64 -35.24 -1.85
CA MET A 1 -6.24 -33.89 -1.66
C MET A 1 -5.15 -33.05 -1.02
N CYS A 2 -4.79 -31.90 -1.57
CA CYS A 2 -3.75 -31.06 -0.98
C CYS A 2 -4.29 -30.43 0.31
N ASP A 3 -3.76 -30.85 1.46
CA ASP A 3 -3.97 -30.16 2.73
C ASP A 3 -3.21 -28.83 2.68
N VAL A 4 -3.90 -27.77 2.26
CA VAL A 4 -3.38 -26.41 2.35
C VAL A 4 -3.68 -25.89 3.74
N ALA A 5 -2.63 -25.68 4.54
CA ALA A 5 -2.74 -25.02 5.83
C ALA A 5 -2.48 -23.52 5.66
N VAL A 6 -3.47 -22.69 6.05
CA VAL A 6 -3.33 -21.23 6.09
C VAL A 6 -3.00 -20.80 7.51
N GLN A 7 -1.87 -20.12 7.70
CA GLN A 7 -1.48 -19.56 8.98
C GLN A 7 -1.65 -18.05 8.99
N PHE A 8 -2.31 -17.53 10.03
CA PHE A 8 -2.43 -16.11 10.30
C PHE A 8 -1.60 -15.75 11.53
N THR A 9 -0.74 -14.74 11.40
CA THR A 9 0.12 -14.26 12.50
C THR A 9 -0.05 -12.76 12.69
N GLY A 10 0.01 -12.31 13.94
CA GLY A 10 -0.17 -10.90 14.30
C GLY A 10 -0.13 -10.70 15.81
N PRO A 11 -0.31 -9.45 16.27
CA PRO A 11 -0.42 -9.16 17.70
C PRO A 11 -1.51 -10.00 18.37
N ALA A 12 -1.31 -10.43 19.61
CA ALA A 12 -2.23 -11.34 20.32
C ALA A 12 -3.68 -10.82 20.34
N SER A 13 -3.86 -9.51 20.49
CA SER A 13 -5.19 -8.87 20.46
C SER A 13 -5.88 -8.99 19.10
N VAL A 14 -5.12 -8.87 18.00
CA VAL A 14 -5.65 -9.01 16.63
C VAL A 14 -6.00 -10.47 16.34
N VAL A 15 -5.15 -11.41 16.78
CA VAL A 15 -5.42 -12.85 16.62
C VAL A 15 -6.66 -13.27 17.43
N ALA A 16 -6.82 -12.77 18.66
CA ALA A 16 -8.00 -13.03 19.48
C ALA A 16 -9.27 -12.50 18.80
N LEU A 17 -9.27 -11.22 18.41
CA LEU A 17 -10.39 -10.61 17.68
C LEU A 17 -10.75 -11.41 16.41
N PHE A 18 -9.75 -11.84 15.64
CA PHE A 18 -9.99 -12.62 14.43
C PHE A 18 -10.65 -13.98 14.71
N ARG A 19 -10.27 -14.65 15.82
CA ARG A 19 -10.91 -15.90 16.25
C ARG A 19 -12.36 -15.68 16.68
N ASP A 20 -12.64 -14.62 17.43
CA ASP A 20 -14.00 -14.30 17.87
C ASP A 20 -14.92 -14.06 16.66
N VAL A 21 -14.43 -13.36 15.63
CA VAL A 21 -15.17 -13.15 14.39
C VAL A 21 -15.36 -14.47 13.62
N LEU A 22 -14.34 -15.33 13.55
CA LEU A 22 -14.49 -16.67 12.95
C LEU A 22 -15.57 -17.49 13.66
N ASP A 23 -15.60 -17.46 14.99
CA ASP A 23 -16.59 -18.18 15.78
C ASP A 23 -18.00 -17.59 15.60
N ALA A 24 -18.13 -16.27 15.41
CA ALA A 24 -19.41 -15.63 15.12
C ALA A 24 -20.01 -16.00 13.74
N PHE A 25 -19.15 -16.33 12.76
CA PHE A 25 -19.55 -16.77 11.42
C PHE A 25 -19.55 -18.29 11.25
N ALA A 26 -19.23 -19.05 12.31
CA ALA A 26 -19.14 -20.50 12.23
C ALA A 26 -20.53 -21.16 12.11
N HIS A 27 -20.59 -22.20 11.29
CA HIS A 27 -21.76 -23.08 11.18
C HIS A 27 -21.46 -24.45 11.76
N ALA A 28 -22.45 -25.04 12.44
CA ALA A 28 -22.29 -26.33 13.09
C ALA A 28 -21.96 -27.42 12.05
N GLY A 29 -20.87 -28.16 12.29
CA GLY A 29 -20.42 -29.24 11.39
C GLY A 29 -19.56 -28.78 10.21
N GLU A 30 -19.42 -27.47 9.99
CA GLU A 30 -18.60 -26.94 8.90
C GLU A 30 -17.14 -26.67 9.33
N PRO A 31 -16.17 -26.86 8.43
CA PRO A 31 -14.79 -26.46 8.69
C PRO A 31 -14.63 -24.95 8.90
N ARG A 32 -13.68 -24.54 9.75
CA ARG A 32 -13.40 -23.11 10.03
C ARG A 32 -13.04 -22.25 8.82
N TRP A 33 -12.54 -22.84 7.74
CA TRP A 33 -12.25 -22.08 6.52
C TRP A 33 -13.54 -21.59 5.82
N VAL A 34 -14.68 -22.25 6.02
CA VAL A 34 -15.98 -21.79 5.52
C VAL A 34 -16.36 -20.47 6.19
N ALA A 35 -16.20 -20.38 7.52
CA ALA A 35 -16.40 -19.13 8.25
C ALA A 35 -15.45 -18.01 7.76
N LEU A 36 -14.21 -18.36 7.41
CA LEU A 36 -13.28 -17.40 6.80
C LEU A 36 -13.78 -16.88 5.45
N GLU A 37 -14.27 -17.76 4.56
CA GLU A 37 -14.86 -17.35 3.29
C GLU A 37 -16.07 -16.43 3.48
N GLU A 38 -16.94 -16.72 4.45
CA GLU A 38 -18.08 -15.85 4.78
C GLU A 38 -17.64 -14.47 5.28
N ILE A 39 -16.63 -14.41 6.15
CA ILE A 39 -16.04 -13.14 6.59
C ILE A 39 -15.50 -12.36 5.39
N LEU A 40 -14.75 -13.02 4.50
CA LEU A 40 -14.19 -12.37 3.32
C LEU A 40 -15.30 -11.83 2.41
N ARG A 41 -16.37 -12.61 2.19
CA ARG A 41 -17.53 -12.17 1.41
C ARG A 41 -18.24 -10.97 2.06
N HIS A 42 -18.40 -10.99 3.38
CA HIS A 42 -18.97 -9.89 4.14
C HIS A 42 -18.15 -8.61 3.99
N VAL A 43 -16.82 -8.71 4.13
CA VAL A 43 -15.89 -7.59 3.98
C VAL A 43 -15.92 -7.04 2.55
N LEU A 44 -15.92 -7.91 1.54
CA LEU A 44 -16.00 -7.49 0.13
C LEU A 44 -17.31 -6.76 -0.15
N GLY A 45 -18.45 -7.28 0.30
CA GLY A 45 -19.74 -6.61 0.16
C GLY A 45 -19.79 -5.26 0.85
N TYR A 46 -19.20 -5.14 2.05
CA TYR A 46 -19.08 -3.86 2.75
C TYR A 46 -18.21 -2.86 1.95
N TRP A 47 -17.08 -3.30 1.40
CA TRP A 47 -16.20 -2.44 0.60
C TRP A 47 -16.82 -2.02 -0.73
N GLU A 48 -17.56 -2.89 -1.39
CA GLU A 48 -18.28 -2.58 -2.63
C GLU A 48 -19.44 -1.59 -2.40
N GLY A 49 -20.11 -1.67 -1.25
CA GLY A 49 -21.17 -0.74 -0.85
C GLY A 49 -20.66 0.60 -0.29
N THR A 50 -19.38 0.67 0.11
CA THR A 50 -18.78 1.91 0.62
C THR A 50 -18.53 2.87 -0.53
N PRO A 51 -18.86 4.17 -0.41
CA PRO A 51 -18.54 5.15 -1.44
C PRO A 51 -17.06 5.10 -1.78
N ARG A 52 -16.76 4.79 -3.04
CA ARG A 52 -15.38 4.80 -3.52
C ARG A 52 -14.82 6.20 -3.32
N HIS A 53 -13.56 6.27 -2.86
CA HIS A 53 -12.82 7.53 -2.91
C HIS A 53 -12.94 8.13 -4.31
N ARG A 54 -13.34 9.40 -4.38
CA ARG A 54 -13.67 10.06 -5.65
C ARG A 54 -12.47 10.11 -6.59
N ASP A 55 -11.27 10.13 -6.02
CA ASP A 55 -10.05 10.06 -6.81
C ASP A 55 -9.67 8.60 -7.15
N PRO A 56 -9.72 8.21 -8.42
CA PRO A 56 -9.41 6.85 -8.87
C PRO A 56 -7.93 6.49 -8.81
N ILE A 57 -7.01 7.41 -8.51
CA ILE A 57 -5.60 7.06 -8.30
C ILE A 57 -5.43 6.05 -7.16
N PHE A 58 -6.26 6.14 -6.10
CA PHE A 58 -6.16 5.22 -4.97
C PHE A 58 -6.54 3.79 -5.37
N ALA A 59 -7.53 3.65 -6.25
CA ALA A 59 -7.91 2.35 -6.79
C ALA A 59 -6.83 1.79 -7.72
N ARG A 60 -6.23 2.62 -8.58
CA ARG A 60 -5.07 2.24 -9.42
C ARG A 60 -3.90 1.75 -8.58
N ASP A 61 -3.61 2.46 -7.49
CA ASP A 61 -2.48 2.16 -6.59
C ASP A 61 -2.82 1.07 -5.55
N GLY A 62 -3.92 0.35 -5.75
CA GLY A 62 -4.30 -0.80 -4.91
C GLY A 62 -4.63 -0.44 -3.47
N TRP A 63 -5.05 0.80 -3.21
CA TRP A 63 -5.34 1.33 -1.88
C TRP A 63 -4.16 1.15 -0.90
N ARG A 64 -2.94 1.32 -1.42
CA ARG A 64 -1.69 1.15 -0.69
C ARG A 64 -0.76 2.32 -0.97
N CYS A 65 0.09 2.64 -0.01
CA CYS A 65 1.24 3.50 -0.25
C CYS A 65 2.17 2.90 -1.31
N THR A 66 2.49 3.67 -2.35
CA THR A 66 3.35 3.24 -3.45
C THR A 66 4.85 3.38 -3.21
N VAL A 67 5.26 3.97 -2.07
CA VAL A 67 6.67 3.96 -1.66
C VAL A 67 7.13 2.51 -1.44
N PRO A 68 8.25 2.09 -2.05
CA PRO A 68 8.73 0.71 -1.98
C PRO A 68 8.89 0.20 -0.55
N GLY A 69 8.45 -1.04 -0.31
CA GLY A 69 8.52 -1.68 1.01
C GLY A 69 7.47 -1.22 2.04
N CYS A 70 6.70 -0.16 1.77
CA CYS A 70 5.66 0.29 2.68
C CYS A 70 4.41 -0.60 2.60
N SER A 71 3.86 -1.08 3.71
CA SER A 71 2.62 -1.88 3.73
C SER A 71 1.36 -1.08 4.10
N ALA A 72 1.48 0.24 4.28
CA ALA A 72 0.39 1.10 4.74
C ALA A 72 -0.77 1.16 3.72
N ARG A 73 -1.99 1.00 4.23
CA ARG A 73 -3.26 1.05 3.47
C ARG A 73 -4.25 2.10 4.00
N ARG A 74 -3.82 2.91 4.96
CA ARG A 74 -4.62 3.95 5.61
C ARG A 74 -3.90 5.28 5.56
N SER A 75 -4.67 6.36 5.74
CA SER A 75 -4.15 7.74 5.74
C SER A 75 -3.33 8.01 4.47
N LEU A 76 -3.88 7.60 3.32
CA LEU A 76 -3.25 7.80 2.02
C LEU A 76 -3.59 9.20 1.51
N HIS A 77 -2.59 9.88 0.98
CA HIS A 77 -2.69 11.19 0.34
C HIS A 77 -2.35 11.05 -1.13
N ASP A 78 -2.95 11.90 -1.97
CA ASP A 78 -2.47 12.11 -3.33
C ASP A 78 -1.18 12.92 -3.31
N HIS A 79 -0.23 12.54 -4.16
CA HIS A 79 1.05 13.21 -4.29
C HIS A 79 1.45 13.36 -5.75
N HIS A 80 1.83 14.57 -6.16
CA HIS A 80 2.29 14.87 -7.51
C HIS A 80 3.76 14.48 -7.69
N LEU A 81 4.07 13.62 -8.67
CA LEU A 81 5.43 13.17 -9.01
C LEU A 81 6.27 14.32 -9.59
N CYS A 82 5.70 15.03 -10.56
CA CYS A 82 6.16 16.36 -10.95
C CYS A 82 5.35 17.39 -10.16
N TRP A 83 6.03 18.11 -9.27
CA TRP A 83 5.42 19.13 -8.44
C TRP A 83 4.68 20.19 -9.26
N ARG A 84 3.56 20.68 -8.74
CA ARG A 84 2.81 21.80 -9.36
C ARG A 84 3.66 23.07 -9.50
N SER A 85 4.56 23.31 -8.57
CA SER A 85 5.51 24.43 -8.62
C SER A 85 6.53 24.31 -9.77
N HIS A 86 6.75 23.11 -10.29
CA HIS A 86 7.63 22.82 -11.42
C HIS A 86 6.85 22.58 -12.72
N GLY A 87 5.59 23.03 -12.79
CA GLY A 87 4.73 22.90 -13.97
C GLY A 87 3.98 21.57 -14.11
N GLY A 88 4.03 20.69 -13.10
CA GLY A 88 3.28 19.44 -13.11
C GLY A 88 1.77 19.65 -12.99
N GLY A 89 0.99 18.99 -13.83
CA GLY A 89 -0.47 19.07 -13.83
C GLY A 89 -1.13 18.08 -12.87
N ASN A 90 -2.47 18.05 -12.89
CA ASN A 90 -3.27 17.18 -12.02
C ASN A 90 -3.70 15.88 -12.74
N GLU A 91 -2.99 15.51 -13.80
CA GLU A 91 -3.22 14.27 -14.53
C GLU A 91 -3.03 13.08 -13.60
N ARG A 92 -3.72 11.98 -13.88
CA ARG A 92 -3.61 10.77 -13.05
C ARG A 92 -2.20 10.21 -13.09
N ASP A 93 -1.54 10.29 -14.24
CA ASP A 93 -0.19 9.76 -14.40
C ASP A 93 0.87 10.55 -13.62
N ASN A 94 0.62 11.84 -13.38
CA ASN A 94 1.48 12.67 -12.54
C ASN A 94 1.21 12.51 -11.04
N ARG A 95 0.31 11.61 -10.62
CA ARG A 95 -0.11 11.50 -9.22
C ARG A 95 -0.02 10.07 -8.73
N THR A 96 0.35 9.88 -7.46
CA THR A 96 0.38 8.57 -6.80
C THR A 96 -0.11 8.66 -5.36
N ALA A 97 -0.57 7.54 -4.81
CA ALA A 97 -1.03 7.40 -3.44
C ALA A 97 0.12 7.03 -2.49
N ILE A 98 0.40 7.89 -1.52
CA ILE A 98 1.40 7.63 -0.48
C ILE A 98 0.82 7.85 0.92
N CYS A 99 1.30 7.13 1.94
CA CYS A 99 0.81 7.35 3.30
C CYS A 99 1.27 8.71 3.83
N ALA A 100 0.50 9.28 4.76
CA ALA A 100 0.80 10.57 5.38
C ALA A 100 2.23 10.67 5.92
N ALA A 101 2.77 9.59 6.49
CA ALA A 101 4.14 9.55 6.99
C ALA A 101 5.18 9.75 5.87
N HIS A 102 5.07 9.00 4.78
CA HIS A 102 5.98 9.16 3.63
C HIS A 102 5.73 10.45 2.87
N HIS A 103 4.49 10.93 2.81
CA HIS A 103 4.19 12.21 2.18
C HIS A 103 4.88 13.36 2.90
N LEU A 104 4.61 13.49 4.20
CA LEU A 104 5.01 14.66 4.97
C LEU A 104 6.47 14.60 5.41
N HIS A 105 6.95 13.44 5.87
CA HIS A 105 8.29 13.30 6.42
C HIS A 105 9.31 12.71 5.43
N GLY A 106 8.84 11.92 4.47
CA GLY A 106 9.69 11.33 3.44
C GLY A 106 9.95 12.32 2.31
N VAL A 107 8.91 12.58 1.50
CA VAL A 107 9.03 13.38 0.28
C VAL A 107 9.18 14.87 0.60
N HIS A 108 8.24 15.45 1.35
CA HIS A 108 8.35 16.86 1.75
C HIS A 108 9.52 17.13 2.69
N GLY A 109 9.96 16.12 3.46
CA GLY A 109 11.17 16.19 4.28
C GLY A 109 12.47 16.05 3.50
N GLY A 110 12.42 15.75 2.20
CA GLY A 110 13.59 15.62 1.32
C GLY A 110 14.39 14.32 1.48
N ALA A 111 13.92 13.38 2.31
CA ALA A 111 14.55 12.06 2.48
C ALA A 111 14.18 11.07 1.37
N ILE A 112 13.10 11.36 0.62
CA ILE A 112 12.62 10.57 -0.51
C ILE A 112 12.48 11.46 -1.75
N ARG A 113 12.95 10.97 -2.89
CA ARG A 113 12.64 11.57 -4.21
C ARG A 113 11.83 10.59 -5.04
N ALA A 114 10.91 11.13 -5.83
CA ALA A 114 10.05 10.38 -6.72
C ALA A 114 9.91 11.11 -8.06
N TRP A 115 9.94 10.39 -9.17
CA TRP A 115 9.69 10.94 -10.52
C TRP A 115 9.25 9.84 -11.49
N GLY A 116 8.88 10.21 -12.72
CA GLY A 116 8.36 9.30 -13.74
C GLY A 116 6.83 9.35 -13.84
N GLY A 117 6.24 8.31 -14.43
CA GLY A 117 4.79 8.19 -14.66
C GLY A 117 4.17 7.08 -13.83
N ALA A 118 3.09 7.39 -13.12
CA ALA A 118 2.44 6.46 -12.20
C ALA A 118 1.81 5.24 -12.89
N SER A 119 1.56 5.29 -14.20
CA SER A 119 1.01 4.18 -14.99
C SER A 119 2.09 3.27 -15.58
N GLU A 120 3.32 3.77 -15.74
CA GLU A 120 4.45 2.99 -16.25
C GLU A 120 5.30 2.46 -15.10
N ALA A 121 6.07 3.36 -14.48
CA ALA A 121 6.80 3.10 -13.26
C ALA A 121 7.26 4.41 -12.62
N VAL A 122 7.07 4.50 -11.31
CA VAL A 122 7.66 5.57 -10.50
C VAL A 122 9.08 5.18 -10.12
N HIS A 123 10.03 6.07 -10.40
CA HIS A 123 11.38 5.99 -9.87
C HIS A 123 11.39 6.52 -8.44
N TRP A 124 11.99 5.76 -7.52
CA TRP A 124 12.10 6.16 -6.12
C TRP A 124 13.55 6.17 -5.69
N GLU A 125 13.92 7.16 -4.89
CA GLU A 125 15.16 7.19 -4.14
C GLU A 125 14.86 7.41 -2.66
N LEU A 126 15.41 6.54 -1.80
CA LEU A 126 15.17 6.56 -0.37
C LEU A 126 16.48 6.86 0.37
N GLY A 127 16.38 7.54 1.51
CA GLY A 127 17.55 7.91 2.31
C GLY A 127 18.42 8.98 1.65
N VAL A 128 17.79 9.87 0.87
CA VAL A 128 18.46 10.95 0.15
C VAL A 128 19.12 11.92 1.13
N ARG A 129 20.40 12.20 0.90
CA ARG A 129 21.20 13.15 1.67
C ARG A 129 22.04 14.01 0.74
N ARG A 130 22.36 15.23 1.16
CA ARG A 130 23.14 16.15 0.33
C ARG A 130 24.55 15.62 0.13
N GLY A 131 25.00 15.54 -1.12
CA GLY A 131 26.37 15.16 -1.48
C GLY A 131 26.69 13.67 -1.37
N VAL A 132 25.70 12.81 -1.12
CA VAL A 132 25.87 11.35 -1.04
C VAL A 132 24.84 10.68 -1.95
N PRO A 133 25.16 9.55 -2.62
CA PRO A 133 24.17 8.74 -3.31
C PRO A 133 22.99 8.34 -2.39
N PRO A 134 21.80 8.11 -2.95
CA PRO A 134 20.68 7.59 -2.18
C PRO A 134 21.03 6.22 -1.59
N LEU A 135 20.43 5.88 -0.44
CA LEU A 135 20.64 4.60 0.22
C LEU A 135 20.08 3.44 -0.61
N LEU A 136 18.91 3.65 -1.23
CA LEU A 136 18.24 2.67 -2.08
C LEU A 136 17.56 3.41 -3.24
N SER A 137 17.60 2.80 -4.42
CA SER A 137 16.89 3.28 -5.61
C SER A 137 15.98 2.19 -6.16
N TYR A 138 14.79 2.55 -6.62
CA TYR A 138 13.80 1.60 -7.15
C TYR A 138 13.16 2.11 -8.44
N ILE A 139 12.65 1.17 -9.24
CA ILE A 139 11.67 1.41 -10.32
C ILE A 139 10.43 0.61 -9.97
N GLY A 140 9.32 1.28 -9.66
CA GLY A 140 8.19 0.66 -8.98
C GLY A 140 8.66 0.03 -7.66
N ASP A 141 8.36 -1.25 -7.45
CA ASP A 141 8.83 -2.04 -6.29
C ASP A 141 10.19 -2.76 -6.55
N ARG A 142 10.79 -2.62 -7.74
CA ARG A 142 12.06 -3.29 -8.08
C ARG A 142 13.26 -2.48 -7.61
N LEU A 143 14.06 -3.05 -6.71
CA LEU A 143 15.32 -2.45 -6.28
C LEU A 143 16.33 -2.41 -7.44
N LEU A 144 16.93 -1.25 -7.66
CA LEU A 144 18.10 -1.08 -8.51
C LEU A 144 19.33 -1.29 -7.61
N ASN A 145 20.17 -2.29 -7.93
CA ASN A 145 21.41 -2.50 -7.18
C ASN A 145 22.26 -1.22 -7.25
N CYS A 146 22.53 -0.61 -6.11
CA CYS A 146 23.55 0.43 -5.99
C CYS A 146 24.90 -0.18 -6.38
N ALA A 147 25.64 0.49 -7.27
CA ALA A 147 27.03 0.14 -7.52
C ALA A 147 27.80 0.15 -6.18
N PRO A 148 28.73 -0.79 -5.94
CA PRO A 148 29.61 -0.71 -4.77
C PRO A 148 30.42 0.58 -4.87
N GLY A 149 30.42 1.34 -3.76
CA GLY A 149 31.19 2.57 -3.61
C GLY A 149 32.69 2.34 -3.51
#